data_AF-A0A7W1NET3-F1
#
_entry.id   AF-A0A7W1NET3-F1
#
_cell.length_a   1.000
_cell.length_b   1.000
_cell.length_c   1.000
_cell.angle_alpha   90.00
_cell.angle_beta   90.00
_cell.angle_gamma   90.00
#
_symmetry.space_group_name_H-M   'P 1'
#
loop_
_entity.id
_entity.type
_entity.pdbx_description
1 polymer ?
#
loop_
_entity_poly.entity_id
_entity_poly.type
_entity_poly.pdbx_seq_one_letter_code
_entity_poly.pdbx_strand_id
1 'polypeptide(L)'
;MGQPDRLSVRVIAAISPEEAGWLVSDPVLRAECEKRGVALEPIIASLRHPADERLRRADLESSHRTFFRFLDALGHRGIRFVVIGGMAARIYGSTFATEDCDICHARDEENLDRLATFLRGLTAEFRRPPAHAAAELSAEVFATETDFVFTTPWGKFDLIGEFTGVGRYEQAVDGSIPLRLGRHRARVLALDKLALAKKSTGRDKDQRVHQELEVVRVARELLDRSTSKVG
;
A
#
# COMPACT_ATOMS: atom_id res chain seq x y z
N MET A 1 -7.55 14.11 11.34
CA MET A 1 -6.60 13.03 10.97
C MET A 1 -5.80 12.67 12.21
N GLY A 2 -5.66 11.38 12.52
CA GLY A 2 -4.82 10.91 13.63
C GLY A 2 -3.32 11.10 13.37
N GLN A 3 -2.52 10.92 14.42
CA GLN A 3 -1.07 10.91 14.30
C GLN A 3 -0.60 9.73 13.43
N PRO A 4 0.44 9.88 12.59
CA PRO A 4 0.99 8.77 11.83
C PRO A 4 1.41 7.61 12.74
N ASP A 5 1.15 6.38 12.29
CA ASP A 5 1.57 5.18 13.00
C ASP A 5 3.10 5.12 13.15
N ARG A 6 3.59 4.96 14.38
CA ARG A 6 5.02 5.08 14.70
C ARG A 6 5.84 3.97 14.06
N LEU A 7 5.34 2.73 14.08
CA LEU A 7 6.04 1.60 13.49
C LEU A 7 6.15 1.78 11.97
N SER A 8 5.05 2.20 11.33
CA SER A 8 4.98 2.47 9.90
C SER A 8 5.99 3.54 9.48
N VAL A 9 6.12 4.62 10.25
CA VAL A 9 7.14 5.68 10.02
C VAL A 9 8.57 5.14 10.11
N ARG A 10 8.84 4.19 11.01
CA ARG A 10 10.16 3.56 11.10
C ARG A 10 10.45 2.62 9.94
N VAL A 11 9.47 1.81 9.54
CA VAL A 11 9.63 0.78 8.49
C VAL A 11 9.95 1.41 7.13
N ILE A 12 9.41 2.59 6.84
CA ILE A 12 9.67 3.28 5.56
C ILE A 12 11.11 3.80 5.42
N ALA A 13 11.85 3.92 6.53
CA ALA A 13 13.27 4.24 6.48
C ALA A 13 14.09 3.02 6.03
N ALA A 14 15.20 3.27 5.34
CA ALA A 14 16.17 2.24 5.03
C ALA A 14 16.85 1.72 6.32
N ILE A 15 17.10 0.41 6.41
CA ILE A 15 18.11 -0.10 7.37
C ILE A 15 19.52 0.19 6.88
N SER A 16 20.46 0.36 7.82
CA SER A 16 21.88 0.42 7.53
C SER A 16 22.42 -0.96 7.09
N PRO A 17 23.60 -1.03 6.44
CA PRO A 17 24.26 -2.30 6.14
C PRO A 17 24.57 -3.14 7.39
N GLU A 18 24.90 -2.50 8.52
CA GLU A 18 25.16 -3.16 9.79
C GLU A 18 23.88 -3.78 10.36
N GLU A 19 22.79 -3.01 10.40
CA GLU A 19 21.47 -3.50 10.82
C GLU A 19 21.01 -4.67 9.93
N ALA A 20 21.23 -4.58 8.61
CA ALA A 20 20.93 -5.66 7.68
C ALA A 20 21.74 -6.93 7.96
N GLY A 21 23.05 -6.79 8.20
CA GLY A 21 23.91 -7.93 8.55
C GLY A 21 23.50 -8.60 9.87
N TRP A 22 23.16 -7.79 10.87
CA TRP A 22 22.66 -8.27 12.15
C TRP A 22 21.31 -9.00 12.00
N LEU A 23 20.33 -8.40 11.32
CA LEU A 23 19.01 -9.02 11.11
C LEU A 23 19.09 -10.36 10.36
N VAL A 24 19.96 -10.47 9.35
CA VAL A 24 20.14 -11.74 8.61
C VAL A 24 20.66 -12.85 9.52
N SER A 25 21.38 -12.53 10.59
CA SER A 25 21.96 -13.52 11.52
C SER A 25 21.19 -13.66 12.83
N ASP A 26 20.15 -12.85 13.07
CA ASP A 26 19.36 -12.89 14.29
C ASP A 26 18.53 -14.19 14.40
N PRO A 27 18.68 -14.97 15.49
CA PRO A 27 18.01 -16.26 15.63
C PRO A 27 16.49 -16.13 15.82
N VAL A 28 16.01 -15.04 16.42
CA VAL A 28 14.57 -14.82 16.65
C VAL A 28 13.89 -14.55 15.31
N LEU A 29 14.48 -13.67 14.50
CA LEU A 29 13.94 -13.35 13.17
C LEU A 29 13.96 -14.56 12.25
N ARG A 30 15.04 -15.35 12.26
CA ARG A 30 15.14 -16.60 11.47
C ARG A 30 14.05 -17.61 11.84
N ALA A 31 13.83 -17.84 13.13
CA ALA A 31 12.78 -18.74 13.60
C ALA A 31 11.38 -18.25 13.17
N GLU A 32 11.14 -16.93 13.20
CA GLU A 32 9.87 -16.36 12.77
C GLU A 32 9.67 -16.49 11.24
N CYS A 33 10.74 -16.32 10.45
CA CYS A 33 10.72 -16.58 9.01
C CYS A 33 10.39 -18.05 8.68
N GLU A 34 11.04 -18.99 9.36
CA GLU A 34 10.80 -20.44 9.18
C GLU A 34 9.36 -20.81 9.49
N LYS A 35 8.85 -20.39 10.66
CA LYS A 35 7.47 -20.61 11.10
C LYS A 35 6.44 -20.10 10.08
N ARG A 36 6.76 -19.02 9.37
CA ARG A 36 5.85 -18.33 8.44
C ARG A 36 6.07 -18.68 6.98
N GLY A 37 7.11 -19.46 6.65
CA GLY A 37 7.48 -19.78 5.27
C GLY A 37 7.93 -18.56 4.47
N VAL A 38 8.62 -17.61 5.10
CA VAL A 38 9.10 -16.37 4.46
C VAL A 38 10.61 -16.45 4.23
N ALA A 39 11.06 -16.10 3.02
CA ALA A 39 12.48 -15.94 2.73
C ALA A 39 12.99 -14.62 3.33
N LEU A 40 13.95 -14.70 4.25
CA LEU A 40 14.44 -13.53 5.00
C LEU A 40 15.27 -12.60 4.13
N GLU A 41 16.20 -13.14 3.35
CA GLU A 41 17.19 -12.37 2.60
C GLU A 41 16.56 -11.39 1.61
N PRO A 42 15.52 -11.75 0.82
CA PRO A 42 14.81 -10.81 -0.05
C PRO A 42 14.13 -9.67 0.72
N ILE A 43 13.56 -9.95 1.90
CA ILE A 43 12.94 -8.94 2.77
C ILE A 43 14.00 -7.96 3.26
N ILE A 44 15.11 -8.45 3.80
CA ILE A 44 16.20 -7.58 4.26
C ILE A 44 16.78 -6.77 3.12
N ALA A 45 16.99 -7.37 1.94
CA ALA A 45 17.46 -6.66 0.76
C ALA A 45 16.52 -5.51 0.36
N SER A 46 15.21 -5.73 0.41
CA SER A 46 14.19 -4.69 0.18
C SER A 46 14.24 -3.58 1.23
N LEU A 47 14.38 -3.94 2.51
CA LEU A 47 14.41 -2.99 3.63
C LEU A 47 15.62 -2.05 3.63
N ARG A 48 16.71 -2.40 2.93
CA ARG A 48 17.90 -1.53 2.74
C ARG A 48 17.63 -0.30 1.89
N HIS A 49 16.49 -0.24 1.22
CA HIS A 49 16.06 0.92 0.45
C HIS A 49 15.00 1.72 1.21
N PRO A 50 14.94 3.06 1.07
CA PRO A 50 13.82 3.84 1.57
C PRO A 50 12.53 3.52 0.78
N ALA A 51 11.38 3.82 1.37
CA ALA A 51 10.06 3.50 0.81
C ALA A 51 9.84 3.96 -0.65
N ASP A 52 10.33 5.14 -1.02
CA ASP A 52 10.18 5.66 -2.38
C ASP A 52 11.01 4.85 -3.39
N GLU A 53 12.21 4.40 -3.01
CA GLU A 53 13.03 3.52 -3.85
C GLU A 53 12.44 2.10 -3.94
N ARG A 54 11.85 1.58 -2.85
CA ARG A 54 11.11 0.31 -2.89
C ARG A 54 9.93 0.38 -3.86
N LEU A 55 9.17 1.48 -3.82
CA LEU A 55 8.07 1.71 -4.76
C LEU A 55 8.59 1.88 -6.20
N ARG A 56 9.72 2.58 -6.40
CA ARG A 56 10.34 2.76 -7.73
C ARG A 56 10.74 1.43 -8.35
N ARG A 57 11.30 0.52 -7.56
CA ARG A 57 11.64 -0.85 -8.01
C ARG A 57 10.39 -1.63 -8.37
N ALA A 58 9.37 -1.60 -7.51
CA ALA A 58 8.07 -2.22 -7.81
C ALA A 58 7.45 -1.69 -9.11
N ASP A 59 7.56 -0.38 -9.34
CA ASP A 59 7.04 0.25 -10.56
C ASP A 59 7.80 -0.22 -11.81
N LEU A 60 9.13 -0.34 -11.73
CA LEU A 60 9.97 -0.86 -12.81
C LEU A 60 9.76 -2.36 -13.10
N GLU A 61 9.29 -3.12 -12.12
CA GLU A 61 8.91 -4.53 -12.26
C GLU A 61 7.51 -4.69 -12.87
N SER A 62 6.61 -3.72 -12.62
CA SER A 62 5.24 -3.72 -13.16
C SER A 62 5.24 -3.55 -14.68
N SER A 63 4.19 -4.07 -15.32
CA SER A 63 4.05 -4.00 -16.78
C SER A 63 3.95 -2.54 -17.29
N HIS A 64 3.25 -1.68 -16.55
CA HIS A 64 2.89 -0.33 -17.03
C HIS A 64 3.87 0.77 -16.57
N ARG A 65 4.58 0.56 -15.44
CA ARG A 65 5.58 1.53 -14.92
C ARG A 65 4.99 2.93 -14.67
N THR A 66 3.81 2.96 -14.05
CA THR A 66 2.97 4.15 -13.89
C THR A 66 2.53 4.41 -12.44
N PHE A 67 3.00 3.66 -11.44
CA PHE A 67 2.60 3.84 -10.05
C PHE A 67 2.82 5.27 -9.58
N PHE A 68 4.00 5.85 -9.83
CA PHE A 68 4.25 7.25 -9.46
C PHE A 68 3.35 8.21 -10.21
N ARG A 69 3.05 7.91 -11.48
CA ARG A 69 2.19 8.75 -12.32
C ARG A 69 0.75 8.78 -11.80
N PHE A 70 0.19 7.64 -11.40
CA PHE A 70 -1.12 7.58 -10.75
C PHE A 70 -1.14 8.44 -9.48
N LEU A 71 -0.22 8.16 -8.56
CA LEU A 71 -0.25 8.79 -7.25
C LEU A 71 0.02 10.30 -7.30
N ASP A 72 0.92 10.75 -8.19
CA ASP A 72 1.19 12.16 -8.44
C ASP A 72 -0.04 12.87 -9.03
N ALA A 73 -0.68 12.27 -10.05
CA ALA A 73 -1.86 12.85 -10.69
C ALA A 73 -3.08 12.96 -9.75
N LEU A 74 -3.28 11.96 -8.89
CA LEU A 74 -4.31 11.97 -7.85
C LEU A 74 -4.02 13.07 -6.82
N GLY A 75 -2.79 13.15 -6.32
CA GLY A 75 -2.37 14.17 -5.36
C GLY A 75 -2.46 15.59 -5.93
N HIS A 76 -2.11 15.77 -7.20
CA HIS A 76 -2.22 17.05 -7.91
C HIS A 76 -3.66 17.56 -8.02
N ARG A 77 -4.62 16.65 -8.17
CA ARG A 77 -6.06 16.96 -8.26
C ARG A 77 -6.74 17.13 -6.90
N GLY A 78 -6.00 17.01 -5.80
CA GLY A 78 -6.57 17.07 -4.46
C GLY A 78 -7.55 15.93 -4.17
N ILE A 79 -7.37 14.78 -4.82
CA ILE A 79 -8.17 13.58 -4.53
C ILE A 79 -7.72 13.04 -3.17
N ARG A 80 -8.69 12.76 -2.29
CA ARG A 80 -8.50 12.22 -0.96
C ARG A 80 -8.53 10.70 -1.00
N PHE A 81 -7.36 10.10 -0.80
CA PHE A 81 -7.19 8.65 -0.85
C PHE A 81 -6.07 8.18 0.07
N VAL A 82 -6.03 6.86 0.28
CA VAL A 82 -4.98 6.11 0.96
C VAL A 82 -4.56 4.96 0.04
N VAL A 83 -3.26 4.84 -0.24
CA VAL A 83 -2.68 3.70 -0.96
C VAL A 83 -2.81 2.45 -0.10
N ILE A 84 -3.40 1.41 -0.67
CA ILE A 84 -3.62 0.11 -0.04
C ILE A 84 -2.97 -0.98 -0.90
N GLY A 85 -3.36 -2.24 -0.68
CA GLY A 85 -3.09 -3.31 -1.63
C GLY A 85 -1.62 -3.68 -1.78
N GLY A 86 -1.25 -4.11 -2.99
CA GLY A 86 0.11 -4.59 -3.28
C GLY A 86 1.16 -3.47 -3.24
N MET A 87 0.82 -2.27 -3.71
CA MET A 87 1.73 -1.12 -3.66
C MET A 87 2.09 -0.74 -2.22
N ALA A 88 1.12 -0.71 -1.31
CA ALA A 88 1.39 -0.47 0.11
C ALA A 88 2.30 -1.55 0.70
N ALA A 89 2.11 -2.82 0.32
CA ALA A 89 2.98 -3.90 0.77
C ALA A 89 4.42 -3.73 0.28
N ARG A 90 4.63 -3.35 -0.99
CA ARG A 90 5.96 -3.05 -1.57
C ARG A 90 6.65 -1.91 -0.82
N ILE A 91 5.91 -0.85 -0.46
CA ILE A 91 6.42 0.27 0.34
C ILE A 91 6.97 -0.21 1.69
N TYR A 92 6.30 -1.17 2.35
CA TYR A 92 6.77 -1.76 3.60
C TYR A 92 7.83 -2.86 3.43
N GLY A 93 8.19 -3.21 2.20
CA GLY A 93 9.30 -4.12 1.92
C GLY A 93 8.90 -5.54 1.52
N SER A 94 7.60 -5.83 1.37
CA SER A 94 7.14 -7.10 0.79
C SER A 94 7.77 -7.35 -0.58
N THR A 95 8.04 -8.60 -0.90
CA THR A 95 8.69 -9.03 -2.15
C THR A 95 7.69 -9.45 -3.24
N PHE A 96 6.40 -9.54 -2.90
CA PHE A 96 5.37 -9.94 -3.86
C PHE A 96 5.10 -8.89 -4.92
N ALA A 97 5.22 -9.28 -6.19
CA ALA A 97 4.86 -8.44 -7.33
C ALA A 97 3.41 -7.95 -7.28
N THR A 98 3.18 -6.75 -7.82
CA THR A 98 1.86 -6.11 -7.95
C THR A 98 1.77 -5.44 -9.30
N GLU A 99 0.63 -5.57 -9.96
CA GLU A 99 0.35 -4.94 -11.27
C GLU A 99 -0.66 -3.80 -11.16
N ASP A 100 -1.35 -3.71 -10.02
CA ASP A 100 -2.54 -2.90 -9.86
C ASP A 100 -2.23 -1.76 -8.88
N CYS A 101 -2.85 -0.59 -9.12
CA CYS A 101 -2.86 0.53 -8.20
C CYS A 101 -4.19 0.56 -7.45
N ASP A 102 -4.14 0.16 -6.18
CA ASP A 102 -5.31 0.09 -5.29
C ASP A 102 -5.36 1.30 -4.35
N ILE A 103 -6.50 1.98 -4.29
CA ILE A 103 -6.72 3.06 -3.32
C ILE A 103 -8.01 2.89 -2.52
N CYS A 104 -7.96 3.24 -1.24
CA CYS A 104 -9.16 3.54 -0.45
C CYS A 104 -9.44 5.04 -0.54
N HIS A 105 -10.66 5.45 -0.85
CA HIS A 105 -10.98 6.84 -1.19
C HIS A 105 -12.13 7.41 -0.37
N ALA A 106 -12.10 8.72 -0.12
CA ALA A 106 -13.21 9.42 0.50
C ALA A 106 -14.43 9.39 -0.43
N ARG A 107 -15.63 9.22 0.13
CA ARG A 107 -16.86 9.01 -0.66
C ARG A 107 -17.85 10.17 -0.61
N ASP A 108 -17.40 11.33 -0.13
CA ASP A 108 -18.13 12.58 -0.33
C ASP A 108 -18.15 12.96 -1.80
N GLU A 109 -19.22 13.66 -2.18
CA GLU A 109 -19.54 14.06 -3.56
C GLU A 109 -18.38 14.78 -4.25
N GLU A 110 -17.73 15.73 -3.58
CA GLU A 110 -16.58 16.47 -4.12
C GLU A 110 -15.42 15.54 -4.51
N ASN A 111 -15.11 14.54 -3.68
CA ASN A 111 -14.05 13.59 -3.99
C ASN A 111 -14.42 12.62 -5.12
N LEU A 112 -15.68 12.19 -5.17
CA LEU A 112 -16.19 11.33 -6.24
C LEU A 112 -16.21 12.05 -7.59
N ASP A 113 -16.58 13.33 -7.64
CA ASP A 113 -16.53 14.14 -8.86
C ASP A 113 -15.11 14.31 -9.39
N ARG A 114 -14.14 14.57 -8.50
CA ARG A 114 -12.71 14.61 -8.87
C ARG A 114 -12.22 13.29 -9.44
N LEU A 115 -12.64 12.17 -8.84
CA LEU A 115 -12.32 10.82 -9.32
C LEU A 115 -12.93 10.54 -10.69
N ALA A 116 -14.20 10.89 -10.89
CA ALA A 116 -14.90 10.75 -12.16
C ALA A 116 -14.20 11.55 -13.26
N THR A 117 -13.88 12.82 -12.99
CA THR A 117 -13.14 13.68 -13.93
C THR A 117 -11.75 13.14 -14.23
N PHE A 118 -11.03 12.65 -13.22
CA PHE A 118 -9.72 12.02 -13.39
C PHE A 118 -9.80 10.77 -14.30
N LEU A 119 -10.72 9.86 -14.01
CA LEU A 119 -10.87 8.60 -14.75
C LEU A 119 -11.36 8.81 -16.18
N ARG A 120 -12.26 9.78 -16.43
CA ARG A 120 -12.64 10.20 -17.79
C ARG A 120 -11.44 10.72 -18.56
N GLY A 121 -10.61 11.56 -17.93
CA GLY A 121 -9.37 12.07 -18.54
C GLY A 121 -8.35 10.98 -18.85
N LEU A 122 -8.42 9.83 -18.18
CA LEU A 122 -7.62 8.64 -18.47
C LEU A 122 -8.29 7.66 -19.42
N THR A 123 -9.47 7.96 -19.96
CA THR A 123 -10.27 7.02 -20.76
C THR A 123 -10.37 5.66 -20.07
N ALA A 124 -10.66 5.66 -18.77
CA ALA A 124 -10.76 4.44 -17.97
C ALA A 124 -11.96 3.59 -18.42
N GLU A 125 -11.81 2.28 -18.37
CA GLU A 125 -12.86 1.33 -18.70
C GLU A 125 -13.12 0.41 -17.51
N PHE A 126 -14.38 0.19 -17.18
CA PHE A 126 -14.75 -0.78 -16.15
C PHE A 126 -14.32 -2.19 -16.57
N ARG A 127 -13.51 -2.86 -15.75
CA ARG A 127 -13.24 -4.31 -15.92
C ARG A 127 -14.45 -5.14 -15.52
N ARG A 128 -15.27 -4.59 -14.62
CA ARG A 128 -16.58 -5.12 -14.22
C ARG A 128 -17.58 -3.96 -14.25
N PRO A 129 -18.59 -4.01 -15.13
CA PRO A 129 -19.63 -2.98 -15.16
C PRO A 129 -20.36 -2.86 -13.82
N PRO A 130 -20.83 -1.65 -13.46
CA PRO A 130 -21.70 -1.47 -12.30
C PRO A 130 -22.98 -2.30 -12.44
N ALA A 131 -23.44 -2.84 -11.32
CA ALA A 131 -24.66 -3.64 -11.22
C ALA A 131 -25.93 -2.77 -11.20
N HIS A 132 -25.85 -1.55 -10.67
CA HIS A 132 -27.03 -0.73 -10.36
C HIS A 132 -27.06 0.63 -11.08
N ALA A 133 -26.22 0.84 -12.09
CA ALA A 133 -26.20 2.07 -12.87
C ALA A 133 -25.66 1.83 -14.29
N ALA A 134 -25.73 2.85 -15.16
CA ALA A 134 -25.03 2.81 -16.44
C ALA A 134 -23.51 2.76 -16.22
N ALA A 135 -22.78 2.15 -17.16
CA ALA A 135 -21.32 2.09 -17.16
C ALA A 135 -20.71 3.46 -17.56
N GLU A 136 -21.07 4.50 -16.81
CA GLU A 136 -20.56 5.85 -16.96
C GLU A 136 -19.59 6.20 -15.82
N LEU A 137 -18.55 6.97 -16.13
CA LEU A 137 -17.60 7.47 -15.15
C LEU A 137 -18.13 8.78 -14.55
N SER A 138 -19.03 8.66 -13.56
CA SER A 138 -19.66 9.79 -12.88
C SER A 138 -19.63 9.62 -11.36
N ALA A 139 -19.79 10.73 -10.63
CA ALA A 139 -19.85 10.72 -9.17
C ALA A 139 -21.08 9.94 -8.68
N GLU A 140 -22.21 10.07 -9.38
CA GLU A 140 -23.46 9.37 -9.10
C GLU A 140 -23.28 7.86 -9.23
N VAL A 141 -22.62 7.39 -10.29
CA VAL A 141 -22.28 5.97 -10.45
C VAL A 141 -21.33 5.52 -9.34
N PHE A 142 -20.29 6.28 -9.02
CA PHE A 142 -19.36 5.90 -7.95
C PHE A 142 -19.96 5.94 -6.54
N ALA A 143 -21.13 6.56 -6.37
CA ALA A 143 -21.90 6.53 -5.13
C ALA A 143 -22.70 5.23 -4.95
N THR A 144 -23.02 4.49 -6.03
CA THR A 144 -23.94 3.33 -5.96
C THR A 144 -23.28 2.07 -5.40
N GLU A 145 -21.99 1.89 -5.61
CA GLU A 145 -21.23 0.70 -5.20
C GLU A 145 -19.98 1.09 -4.43
N THR A 146 -19.46 0.19 -3.61
CA THR A 146 -18.24 0.47 -2.83
C THR A 146 -17.00 0.42 -3.69
N ASP A 147 -16.92 -0.54 -4.61
CA ASP A 147 -15.67 -0.90 -5.27
C ASP A 147 -15.82 -0.92 -6.79
N PHE A 148 -14.85 -0.31 -7.47
CA PHE A 148 -14.79 -0.28 -8.93
C PHE A 148 -13.39 -0.65 -9.39
N VAL A 149 -13.33 -1.49 -10.41
CA VAL A 149 -12.08 -2.00 -10.98
C VAL A 149 -11.94 -1.53 -12.42
N PHE A 150 -10.83 -0.86 -12.74
CA PHE A 150 -10.65 -0.21 -14.05
C PHE A 150 -9.43 -0.72 -14.80
N THR A 151 -9.54 -0.78 -16.12
CA THR A 151 -8.39 -0.77 -17.03
C THR A 151 -8.21 0.66 -17.52
N THR A 152 -6.97 1.14 -17.54
CA THR A 152 -6.62 2.46 -18.08
C THR A 152 -5.39 2.33 -18.97
N PRO A 153 -5.04 3.34 -19.78
CA PRO A 153 -3.75 3.40 -20.48
C PRO A 153 -2.54 3.38 -19.53
N TRP A 154 -2.74 3.64 -18.24
CA TRP A 154 -1.69 3.55 -17.22
C TRP A 154 -1.72 2.20 -16.50
N GLY A 155 -2.56 1.25 -16.90
CA GLY A 155 -2.70 -0.05 -16.26
C GLY A 155 -3.93 -0.13 -15.36
N LYS A 156 -3.91 -1.13 -14.48
CA LYS A 156 -5.03 -1.50 -13.63
C LYS A 156 -5.13 -0.55 -12.44
N PHE A 157 -6.33 -0.03 -12.21
CA PHE A 157 -6.60 0.93 -11.14
C PHE A 157 -7.91 0.58 -10.44
N ASP A 158 -7.87 0.46 -9.12
CA ASP A 158 -8.98 -0.07 -8.34
C ASP A 158 -9.37 0.95 -7.25
N LEU A 159 -10.63 1.38 -7.30
CA LEU A 159 -11.26 2.23 -6.29
C LEU A 159 -11.94 1.34 -5.27
N ILE A 160 -11.48 1.38 -4.02
CA ILE A 160 -12.05 0.61 -2.92
C ILE A 160 -12.71 1.57 -1.93
N GLY A 161 -14.00 1.38 -1.66
CA GLY A 161 -14.78 2.24 -0.78
C GLY A 161 -14.79 1.78 0.68
N GLU A 162 -14.68 0.46 0.86
CA GLU A 162 -14.65 -0.22 2.15
C GLU A 162 -13.97 -1.58 2.00
N PHE A 163 -13.18 -2.00 2.99
CA PHE A 163 -12.53 -3.31 2.95
C PHE A 163 -12.39 -3.96 4.33
N THR A 164 -12.53 -5.28 4.35
CA THR A 164 -12.52 -6.09 5.56
C THR A 164 -11.23 -5.91 6.37
N GLY A 165 -11.37 -5.81 7.68
CA GLY A 165 -10.27 -5.63 8.63
C GLY A 165 -9.96 -4.17 8.94
N VAL A 166 -10.39 -3.21 8.13
CA VAL A 166 -10.15 -1.77 8.39
C VAL A 166 -11.43 -0.94 8.30
N GLY A 167 -12.21 -1.09 7.23
CA GLY A 167 -13.41 -0.29 6.97
C GLY A 167 -13.20 0.74 5.87
N ARG A 168 -13.75 1.94 6.06
CA ARG A 168 -13.83 3.00 5.05
C ARG A 168 -12.65 3.96 5.15
N TYR A 169 -12.66 4.99 4.30
CA TYR A 169 -11.60 5.99 4.21
C TYR A 169 -11.23 6.60 5.57
N GLU A 170 -12.20 6.90 6.43
CA GLU A 170 -11.98 7.51 7.73
C GLU A 170 -11.11 6.61 8.63
N GLN A 171 -11.38 5.31 8.63
CA GLN A 171 -10.56 4.32 9.36
C GLN A 171 -9.23 4.06 8.66
N ALA A 172 -9.18 4.07 7.33
CA ALA A 172 -7.95 3.84 6.56
C ALA A 172 -6.96 5.00 6.67
N VAL A 173 -7.43 6.25 6.68
CA VAL A 173 -6.58 7.45 6.73
C VAL A 173 -6.07 7.71 8.14
N ASP A 174 -6.80 7.28 9.16
CA ASP A 174 -6.34 7.32 10.53
C ASP A 174 -5.08 6.46 10.72
N GLY A 175 -4.02 7.03 11.29
CA GLY A 175 -2.71 6.38 11.39
C GLY A 175 -1.93 6.26 10.07
N SER A 176 -2.49 6.64 8.92
CA SER A 176 -1.81 6.56 7.62
C SER A 176 -0.56 7.46 7.57
N ILE A 177 0.49 6.96 6.93
CA ILE A 177 1.76 7.68 6.83
C ILE A 177 1.84 8.46 5.51
N PRO A 178 2.46 9.66 5.50
CA PRO A 178 2.70 10.37 4.26
C PRO A 178 3.91 9.77 3.53
N LEU A 179 3.75 9.45 2.25
CA LEU A 179 4.84 9.13 1.33
C LEU A 179 5.03 10.29 0.35
N ARG A 180 6.26 10.81 0.26
CA ARG A 180 6.58 11.88 -0.68
C ARG A 180 6.85 11.31 -2.06
N LEU A 181 6.16 11.83 -3.06
CA LEU A 181 6.24 11.42 -4.46
C LEU A 181 6.55 12.68 -5.28
N GLY A 182 7.83 12.97 -5.47
CA GLY A 182 8.25 14.25 -6.05
C GLY A 182 7.71 15.43 -5.24
N ARG A 183 6.80 16.21 -5.85
CA ARG A 183 6.19 17.42 -5.25
C ARG A 183 4.91 17.14 -4.46
N HIS A 184 4.23 16.04 -4.73
CA HIS A 184 2.98 15.68 -4.07
C HIS A 184 3.20 14.62 -2.98
N ARG A 185 2.20 14.44 -2.12
CA ARG A 185 2.22 13.43 -1.05
C ARG A 185 1.03 12.50 -1.24
N ALA A 186 1.28 11.20 -1.18
CA ALA A 186 0.24 10.19 -1.01
C ALA A 186 0.18 9.77 0.45
N ARG A 187 -0.98 9.29 0.90
CA ARG A 187 -1.10 8.57 2.18
C ARG A 187 -0.96 7.08 1.91
N VAL A 188 -0.28 6.37 2.79
CA VAL A 188 -0.13 4.91 2.74
C VAL A 188 -0.76 4.34 4.00
N LEU A 189 -1.56 3.27 3.84
CA LEU A 189 -2.20 2.59 4.95
C LEU A 189 -1.16 2.18 5.99
N ALA A 190 -1.47 2.33 7.29
CA ALA A 190 -0.57 1.89 8.36
C ALA A 190 -0.24 0.39 8.23
N LEU A 191 0.97 0.00 8.59
CA LEU A 191 1.46 -1.38 8.46
C LEU A 191 0.52 -2.39 9.12
N ASP A 192 0.09 -2.13 10.36
CA ASP A 192 -0.77 -3.04 11.11
C ASP A 192 -2.15 -3.19 10.44
N LYS A 193 -2.71 -2.08 9.94
CA LYS A 193 -3.97 -2.09 9.20
C LYS A 193 -3.82 -2.83 7.87
N LEU A 194 -2.69 -2.69 7.19
CA LEU A 194 -2.40 -3.44 5.96
C LEU A 194 -2.24 -4.94 6.25
N ALA A 195 -1.50 -5.32 7.29
CA ALA A 195 -1.34 -6.72 7.70
C ALA A 195 -2.70 -7.34 8.08
N LEU A 196 -3.53 -6.61 8.83
CA LEU A 196 -4.89 -7.04 9.19
C LEU A 196 -5.78 -7.20 7.95
N ALA A 197 -5.75 -6.24 7.02
CA ALA A 197 -6.52 -6.33 5.78
C ALA A 197 -6.12 -7.57 4.97
N LYS A 198 -4.81 -7.81 4.79
CA LYS A 198 -4.28 -8.98 4.07
C LYS A 198 -4.69 -10.30 4.72
N LYS A 199 -4.57 -10.39 6.05
CA LYS A 199 -5.01 -11.55 6.85
C LYS A 199 -6.52 -11.80 6.73
N SER A 200 -7.31 -10.75 6.60
CA SER A 200 -8.78 -10.84 6.58
C SER A 200 -9.35 -11.29 5.24
N THR A 201 -8.52 -11.41 4.20
CA THR A 201 -8.96 -11.93 2.90
C THR A 201 -8.77 -13.46 2.82
N GLY A 202 -9.60 -14.14 2.03
CA GLY A 202 -9.45 -15.57 1.74
C GLY A 202 -8.46 -15.89 0.62
N ARG A 203 -7.63 -14.94 0.16
CA ARG A 203 -6.75 -15.13 -1.00
C ARG A 203 -5.37 -15.60 -0.58
N ASP A 204 -4.88 -16.70 -1.16
CA ASP A 204 -3.56 -17.27 -0.86
C ASP A 204 -2.41 -16.26 -1.01
N LYS A 205 -2.45 -15.43 -2.07
CA LYS A 205 -1.45 -14.37 -2.28
C LYS A 205 -1.43 -13.38 -1.11
N ASP A 206 -2.60 -12.96 -0.62
CA ASP A 206 -2.70 -12.00 0.47
C ASP A 206 -2.24 -12.62 1.80
N GLN A 207 -2.52 -13.90 2.04
CA GLN A 207 -2.00 -14.60 3.21
C GLN A 207 -0.46 -14.64 3.21
N ARG A 208 0.17 -14.88 2.05
CA ARG A 208 1.63 -14.83 1.94
C ARG A 208 2.19 -13.42 2.15
N VAL A 209 1.53 -12.39 1.62
CA VAL A 209 1.90 -10.99 1.88
C VAL A 209 1.76 -10.65 3.37
N HIS A 210 0.69 -11.10 4.03
CA HIS A 210 0.52 -10.92 5.48
C HIS A 210 1.72 -11.49 6.25
N GLN A 211 2.19 -12.69 5.91
CA GLN A 211 3.36 -13.29 6.55
C GLN A 211 4.63 -12.44 6.37
N GLU A 212 4.87 -11.88 5.19
CA GLU A 212 6.02 -10.99 4.97
C GLU A 212 5.93 -9.70 5.78
N LEU A 213 4.75 -9.09 5.87
CA LEU A 213 4.54 -7.87 6.66
C LEU A 213 4.78 -8.10 8.16
N GLU A 214 4.42 -9.29 8.65
CA GLU A 214 4.70 -9.69 10.02
C GLU A 214 6.20 -9.87 10.30
N VAL A 215 6.94 -10.47 9.35
CA VAL A 215 8.42 -10.55 9.42
C VAL A 215 9.04 -9.15 9.41
N VAL A 216 8.55 -8.24 8.56
CA VAL A 216 8.99 -6.84 8.54
C VAL A 216 8.77 -6.15 9.89
N ARG A 217 7.59 -6.36 10.50
CA ARG A 217 7.27 -5.84 11.84
C ARG A 217 8.27 -6.35 12.89
N VAL A 218 8.48 -7.67 12.95
CA VAL A 218 9.42 -8.27 13.91
C VAL A 218 10.84 -7.76 13.71
N ALA A 219 11.30 -7.65 12.46
CA ALA A 219 12.62 -7.10 12.15
C ALA A 219 12.78 -5.67 12.70
N ARG A 220 11.74 -4.82 12.64
CA ARG A 220 11.81 -3.46 13.19
C ARG A 220 11.74 -3.40 14.70
N GLU A 221 10.90 -4.20 15.32
CA GLU A 221 10.83 -4.32 16.77
C GLU A 221 12.16 -4.82 17.37
N LEU A 222 12.89 -5.68 16.65
CA LEU A 222 14.21 -6.15 17.06
C LEU A 222 15.26 -5.01 17.04
N LEU A 223 15.26 -4.18 16.00
CA LEU A 223 16.14 -2.99 15.92
C LEU A 223 15.79 -1.92 16.97
N ASP A 224 14.51 -1.74 17.27
CA ASP A 224 14.04 -0.90 18.39
C ASP A 224 14.68 -1.29 19.72
N ARG A 225 14.68 -2.60 19.99
CA ARG A 225 15.19 -3.15 21.25
C ARG A 225 16.71 -3.13 21.33
N SER A 226 17.41 -3.29 20.20
CA SER A 226 18.87 -3.22 20.19
C SER A 226 19.37 -1.79 20.42
N THR A 227 18.74 -0.80 19.78
CA THR A 227 19.09 0.63 19.97
C THR A 227 18.77 1.14 21.37
N SER A 228 17.70 0.65 22.01
CA SER A 228 17.32 1.03 23.39
C SER A 228 18.21 0.42 24.48
N LYS A 229 19.07 -0.56 24.16
CA LYS A 229 20.01 -1.19 25.12
C LYS A 229 21.38 -0.51 25.14
N VAL A 230 21.65 0.40 24.20
CA VAL A 230 22.95 1.06 24.01
C VAL A 230 22.93 2.52 24.49
N GLY A 231 21.76 3.07 24.83
CA GLY A 231 21.59 4.40 25.42
C GLY A 231 21.18 4.33 26.89
#